data_AF-A0A7V9KXU9-F1
#
_entry.id   AF-A0A7V9KXU9-F1
#
_cell.length_a   1.000
_cell.length_b   1.000
_cell.length_c   1.000
_cell.angle_alpha   90.00
_cell.angle_beta   90.00
_cell.angle_gamma   90.00
#
_symmetry.space_group_name_H-M   'P 1'
#
loop_
_entity.id
_entity.type
_entity.pdbx_description
1 polymer ?
#
loop_
_entity_poly.entity_id
_entity_poly.type
_entity_poly.pdbx_seq_one_letter_code
_entity_poly.pdbx_strand_id
1 'polypeptide(L)'
;MKPSYLIKGFPGHPTHAPLTDATIGMYSLASILAVLAAFGIAEENMATGWWLALIVGLVVNAPTAITGIADWFEITRWTPLWKTATLHWIVMVSSSAVFGLAAIFGHDDYTAGDVSGGSLLLTLIGFALLTVGGWIGGSIVYVHGMRVLNLEDEPTSSAIRPGPPHREGSD
;
A
#
# COMPACT_ATOMS: atom_id res chain seq x y z
N MET A 1 -25.07 -9.94 7.64
CA MET A 1 -23.95 -9.33 6.88
C MET A 1 -23.18 -10.44 6.17
N LYS A 2 -22.67 -10.22 4.96
CA LYS A 2 -21.85 -11.23 4.27
C LYS A 2 -20.50 -11.36 5.00
N PRO A 3 -20.02 -12.58 5.33
CA PRO A 3 -18.72 -12.76 6.00
C PRO A 3 -17.54 -12.10 5.25
N SER A 4 -17.63 -12.02 3.92
CA SER A 4 -16.62 -11.38 3.08
C SER A 4 -16.37 -9.90 3.41
N TYR A 5 -17.33 -9.20 4.02
CA TYR A 5 -17.17 -7.80 4.41
C TYR A 5 -16.16 -7.59 5.54
N LEU A 6 -15.85 -8.62 6.33
CA LEU A 6 -14.79 -8.52 7.35
C LEU A 6 -13.40 -8.37 6.74
N ILE A 7 -13.20 -8.87 5.52
CA ILE A 7 -11.92 -8.83 4.83
C ILE A 7 -11.93 -7.72 3.78
N LYS A 8 -12.99 -7.65 2.99
CA LYS A 8 -13.09 -6.72 1.86
C LYS A 8 -13.63 -5.36 2.27
N GLY A 9 -14.36 -5.24 3.38
CA GLY A 9 -15.08 -4.01 3.69
C GLY A 9 -16.36 -3.90 2.88
N PHE A 10 -16.96 -2.71 2.92
CA PHE A 10 -18.29 -2.45 2.35
C PHE A 10 -18.18 -1.90 0.91
N PRO A 11 -19.27 -1.93 0.12
CA PRO A 11 -19.34 -1.14 -1.10
C PRO A 11 -19.00 0.33 -0.84
N GLY A 12 -18.14 0.93 -1.66
CA GLY A 12 -17.64 2.30 -1.48
C GLY A 12 -16.64 2.50 -0.33
N HIS A 13 -16.45 1.49 0.54
CA HIS A 13 -15.53 1.54 1.69
C HIS A 13 -14.68 0.25 1.75
N PRO A 14 -13.78 0.03 0.77
CA PRO A 14 -12.93 -1.15 0.74
C PRO A 14 -11.90 -1.11 1.87
N THR A 15 -11.71 -2.23 2.59
CA THR A 15 -10.69 -2.33 3.67
C THR A 15 -9.26 -2.13 3.16
N HIS A 16 -9.00 -2.49 1.90
CA HIS A 16 -7.68 -2.35 1.29
C HIS A 16 -7.18 -0.90 1.27
N ALA A 17 -8.06 0.08 1.01
CA ALA A 17 -7.68 1.48 0.85
C ALA A 17 -7.03 2.12 2.11
N PRO A 18 -7.65 2.10 3.30
CA PRO A 18 -7.00 2.66 4.49
C PRO A 18 -5.73 1.91 4.90
N LEU A 19 -5.65 0.61 4.59
CA LEU A 19 -4.44 -0.18 4.83
C LEU A 19 -3.31 0.24 3.88
N THR A 20 -3.60 0.53 2.61
CA THR A 20 -2.61 1.09 1.68
C THR A 20 -2.10 2.45 2.15
N ASP A 21 -2.96 3.32 2.69
CA ASP A 21 -2.53 4.63 3.20
C ASP A 21 -1.48 4.49 4.31
N ALA A 22 -1.74 3.59 5.27
CA ALA A 22 -0.80 3.30 6.35
C ALA A 22 0.49 2.66 5.83
N THR A 23 0.41 1.69 4.91
CA THR A 23 1.60 1.09 4.28
C THR A 23 2.45 2.11 3.53
N ILE A 24 1.83 2.94 2.68
CA ILE A 24 2.50 3.97 1.89
C ILE A 24 3.13 5.01 2.81
N GLY A 25 2.41 5.44 3.85
CA GLY A 25 2.92 6.39 4.84
C GLY A 25 4.19 5.90 5.52
N MET A 26 4.21 4.65 5.98
CA MET A 26 5.37 4.07 6.67
C MET A 26 6.59 3.90 5.76
N TYR A 27 6.41 3.40 4.53
CA TYR A 27 7.52 3.28 3.58
C TYR A 27 8.01 4.64 3.08
N SER A 28 7.13 5.64 2.95
CA SER A 28 7.52 7.01 2.64
C SER A 28 8.36 7.61 3.76
N LEU A 29 7.93 7.45 5.02
CA LEU A 29 8.69 7.89 6.18
C LEU A 29 10.06 7.22 6.23
N ALA A 30 10.13 5.90 6.05
CA ALA A 30 11.39 5.18 5.99
C ALA A 30 12.31 5.76 4.90
N SER A 31 11.78 6.00 3.71
CA SER A 31 12.57 6.55 2.60
C SER A 31 13.09 7.95 2.88
N ILE A 32 12.27 8.81 3.49
CA ILE A 32 12.68 10.16 3.91
C ILE A 32 13.79 10.06 4.96
N LEU A 33 13.62 9.24 5.99
CA LEU A 33 14.61 9.10 7.06
C LEU A 33 15.94 8.52 6.56
N ALA A 34 15.90 7.54 5.65
CA ALA A 34 17.11 7.01 5.02
C ALA A 34 17.87 8.09 4.24
N VAL A 35 17.15 8.92 3.47
CA VAL A 35 17.75 10.02 2.71
C VAL A 35 18.33 11.08 3.65
N LEU A 36 17.59 11.51 4.67
CA LEU A 36 18.06 12.49 5.65
C LEU A 36 19.30 11.99 6.40
N ALA A 37 19.31 10.71 6.79
CA ALA A 37 20.46 10.09 7.43
C ALA A 37 21.70 10.13 6.52
N ALA A 38 21.55 9.73 5.25
CA ALA A 38 22.64 9.72 4.28
C ALA A 38 23.22 11.12 3.95
N PHE A 39 22.44 12.18 4.10
CA PHE A 39 22.92 13.56 3.93
C PHE A 39 23.58 14.15 5.18
N GLY A 40 23.79 13.36 6.23
CA GLY A 40 24.42 13.83 7.47
C GLY A 40 23.53 14.83 8.24
N ILE A 41 22.23 14.86 7.92
CA ILE A 41 21.20 15.50 8.75
C ILE A 41 20.83 14.57 9.92
N ALA A 42 21.48 13.39 9.98
CA ALA A 42 21.32 12.35 10.97
C ALA A 42 21.55 12.85 12.40
N GLU A 43 20.48 12.89 13.19
CA GLU A 43 20.57 12.64 14.62
C GLU A 43 20.59 11.12 14.85
N GLU A 44 21.21 10.66 15.94
CA GLU A 44 21.43 9.23 16.29
C GLU A 44 20.14 8.37 16.16
N ASN A 45 18.97 8.99 16.33
CA ASN A 45 17.67 8.32 16.28
C ASN A 45 17.07 8.17 14.86
N MET A 46 17.64 8.77 13.81
CA MET A 46 17.08 8.69 12.45
C MET A 46 17.18 7.29 11.86
N ALA A 47 18.31 6.60 12.04
CA ALA A 47 18.46 5.20 11.61
C ALA A 47 17.47 4.29 12.35
N THR A 48 17.25 4.55 13.64
CA THR A 48 16.21 3.88 14.43
C THR A 48 14.81 4.11 13.85
N GLY A 49 14.46 5.37 13.56
CA GLY A 49 13.18 5.72 12.97
C GLY A 49 12.97 5.09 11.58
N TRP A 50 13.99 5.09 10.74
CA TRP A 50 13.96 4.46 9.41
C TRP A 50 13.67 2.97 9.51
N TRP A 51 14.45 2.25 10.33
CA TRP A 51 14.31 0.80 10.45
C TRP A 51 12.97 0.40 11.07
N LEU A 52 12.54 1.08 12.15
CA LEU A 52 11.22 0.85 12.73
C LEU A 52 10.10 1.16 11.73
N ALA A 53 10.25 2.20 10.90
CA ALA A 53 9.29 2.51 9.86
C ALA A 53 9.20 1.41 8.79
N LEU A 54 10.33 0.80 8.40
CA LEU A 54 10.33 -0.38 7.53
C LEU A 54 9.57 -1.55 8.16
N ILE A 55 9.82 -1.86 9.44
CA ILE A 55 9.17 -2.97 10.15
C ILE A 55 7.67 -2.75 10.26
N VAL A 56 7.23 -1.58 10.73
CA VAL A 56 5.80 -1.27 10.84
C VAL A 56 5.16 -1.26 9.46
N GLY A 57 5.85 -0.72 8.44
CA GLY A 57 5.42 -0.78 7.05
C GLY A 57 5.17 -2.21 6.57
N LEU A 58 6.09 -3.13 6.84
CA LEU A 58 5.97 -4.56 6.51
C LEU A 58 4.82 -5.24 7.28
N VAL A 59 4.65 -4.92 8.56
CA VAL A 59 3.56 -5.46 9.39
C VAL A 59 2.20 -5.03 8.86
N VAL A 60 2.02 -3.76 8.51
CA VAL A 60 0.75 -3.26 7.95
C VAL A 60 0.57 -3.71 6.50
N ASN A 61 1.64 -3.84 5.73
CA ASN A 61 1.60 -4.34 4.36
C ASN A 61 1.03 -5.76 4.26
N ALA A 62 1.21 -6.61 5.29
CA ALA A 62 0.65 -7.96 5.29
C ALA A 62 -0.89 -7.98 5.17
N PRO A 63 -1.67 -7.33 6.06
CA PRO A 63 -3.12 -7.22 5.88
C PRO A 63 -3.49 -6.42 4.61
N THR A 64 -2.71 -5.42 4.20
CA THR A 64 -2.91 -4.71 2.92
C THR A 64 -2.90 -5.70 1.74
N ALA A 65 -1.87 -6.54 1.66
CA ALA A 65 -1.74 -7.53 0.60
C ALA A 65 -2.85 -8.59 0.63
N ILE A 66 -3.24 -9.05 1.83
CA ILE A 66 -4.33 -10.03 2.00
C ILE A 66 -5.66 -9.47 1.46
N THR A 67 -5.99 -8.23 1.83
CA THR A 67 -7.24 -7.59 1.39
C THR A 67 -7.24 -7.31 -0.10
N GLY A 68 -6.11 -6.90 -0.68
CA GLY A 68 -5.96 -6.68 -2.12
C GLY A 68 -6.05 -7.97 -2.95
N ILE A 69 -5.42 -9.05 -2.49
CA ILE A 69 -5.53 -10.38 -3.12
C ILE A 69 -6.97 -10.91 -3.05
N ALA A 70 -7.68 -10.67 -1.94
CA ALA A 70 -9.07 -11.08 -1.81
C ALA A 70 -9.97 -10.39 -2.84
N ASP A 71 -9.70 -9.13 -3.19
CA ASP A 71 -10.38 -8.41 -4.27
C ASP A 71 -9.94 -8.91 -5.66
N TRP A 72 -8.65 -9.22 -5.85
CA TRP A 72 -8.12 -9.76 -7.10
C TRP A 72 -8.81 -11.07 -7.53
N PHE A 73 -9.13 -11.96 -6.57
CA PHE A 73 -9.82 -13.22 -6.86
C PHE A 73 -11.25 -13.05 -7.43
N GLU A 74 -11.88 -11.88 -7.30
CA GLU A 74 -13.19 -11.60 -7.88
C GLU A 74 -13.11 -11.13 -9.34
N ILE A 75 -11.92 -10.76 -9.81
CA ILE A 75 -11.75 -10.24 -11.16
C ILE A 75 -11.84 -11.40 -12.16
N THR A 76 -12.68 -11.25 -13.18
CA THR A 76 -12.72 -12.18 -14.32
C THR A 76 -11.35 -12.25 -14.99
N ARG A 77 -10.77 -13.46 -15.05
CA ARG A 77 -9.43 -13.71 -15.58
C ARG A 77 -9.28 -13.21 -17.02
N TRP A 78 -8.08 -12.79 -17.37
CA TRP A 78 -7.66 -12.36 -18.72
C TRP A 78 -8.30 -11.07 -19.27
N THR A 79 -9.20 -10.44 -18.52
CA THR A 79 -9.71 -9.10 -18.82
C THR A 79 -8.61 -8.03 -18.68
N PRO A 80 -8.76 -6.84 -19.29
CA PRO A 80 -7.84 -5.72 -19.08
C PRO A 80 -7.66 -5.33 -17.61
N LEU A 81 -8.74 -5.32 -16.83
CA LEU A 81 -8.70 -5.11 -15.37
C LEU A 81 -7.83 -6.19 -14.69
N TRP A 82 -8.04 -7.47 -15.02
CA TRP A 82 -7.24 -8.56 -14.44
C TRP A 82 -5.74 -8.42 -14.73
N LYS A 83 -5.38 -8.06 -15.97
CA LYS A 83 -3.98 -7.83 -16.35
C LYS A 83 -3.38 -6.66 -15.57
N THR A 84 -4.11 -5.54 -15.47
CA THR A 84 -3.68 -4.35 -14.72
C THR A 84 -3.51 -4.67 -13.24
N ALA A 85 -4.47 -5.37 -12.63
CA ALA A 85 -4.43 -5.77 -11.22
C ALA A 85 -3.31 -6.80 -10.94
N THR A 86 -3.04 -7.70 -11.88
CA THR A 86 -1.93 -8.66 -11.76
C THR A 86 -0.58 -7.94 -11.85
N LEU A 87 -0.44 -6.98 -12.78
CA LEU A 87 0.78 -6.18 -12.88
C LEU A 87 1.02 -5.36 -11.60
N HIS A 88 -0.02 -4.70 -11.07
CA HIS A 88 0.04 -4.01 -9.79
C HIS A 88 0.51 -4.95 -8.68
N TRP A 89 -0.11 -6.12 -8.54
CA TRP A 89 0.26 -7.10 -7.53
C TRP A 89 1.72 -7.54 -7.64
N ILE A 90 2.21 -7.84 -8.85
CA ILE A 90 3.62 -8.20 -9.07
C ILE A 90 4.55 -7.07 -8.61
N VAL A 91 4.29 -5.83 -9.03
CA VAL A 91 5.11 -4.67 -8.66
C VAL A 91 5.10 -4.43 -7.15
N MET A 92 3.95 -4.57 -6.50
CA MET A 92 3.81 -4.37 -5.06
C MET A 92 4.48 -5.48 -4.24
N VAL A 93 4.42 -6.74 -4.69
CA VAL A 93 5.18 -7.84 -4.09
C VAL A 93 6.68 -7.60 -4.24
N SER A 94 7.14 -7.15 -5.42
CA SER A 94 8.54 -6.77 -5.61
C SER A 94 8.97 -5.62 -4.68
N SER A 95 8.17 -4.55 -4.57
CA SER A 95 8.43 -3.45 -3.63
C SER A 95 8.54 -3.96 -2.19
N SER A 96 7.58 -4.80 -1.76
CA SER A 96 7.55 -5.39 -0.42
C SER A 96 8.79 -6.26 -0.15
N ALA A 97 9.20 -7.07 -1.13
CA ALA A 97 10.40 -7.89 -1.01
C ALA A 97 11.66 -7.02 -0.87
N VAL A 98 11.78 -5.95 -1.66
CA VAL A 98 12.93 -5.03 -1.57
C VAL A 98 12.98 -4.29 -0.23
N PHE A 99 11.85 -3.81 0.29
CA PHE A 99 11.80 -3.24 1.65
C PHE A 99 12.11 -4.28 2.73
N GLY A 100 11.68 -5.52 2.55
CA GLY A 100 12.07 -6.64 3.42
C GLY A 100 13.57 -6.88 3.41
N LEU A 101 14.21 -6.85 2.24
CA LEU A 101 15.67 -6.94 2.12
C LEU A 101 16.37 -5.74 2.77
N ALA A 102 15.82 -4.53 2.62
CA ALA A 102 16.33 -3.34 3.29
C ALA A 102 16.28 -3.50 4.82
N ALA A 103 15.20 -4.05 5.37
CA ALA A 103 15.07 -4.29 6.81
C ALA A 103 16.02 -5.39 7.32
N ILE A 104 16.19 -6.47 6.54
CA ILE A 104 17.07 -7.60 6.89
C ILE A 104 18.53 -7.17 6.85
N PHE A 105 18.99 -6.60 5.73
CA PHE A 105 20.40 -6.21 5.57
C PHE A 105 20.75 -4.89 6.27
N GLY A 106 19.73 -4.08 6.57
CA GLY A 106 19.85 -2.84 7.32
C GLY A 106 19.76 -2.97 8.83
N HIS A 107 19.71 -4.19 9.38
CA HIS A 107 19.67 -4.37 10.83
C HIS A 107 20.97 -3.91 11.52
N ASP A 108 22.13 -4.17 10.91
CA ASP A 108 23.41 -3.74 11.48
C ASP A 108 23.52 -2.21 11.46
N ASP A 109 23.07 -1.58 10.37
CA ASP A 109 22.91 -0.13 10.22
C ASP A 109 22.02 0.47 11.33
N TYR A 110 20.87 -0.16 11.59
CA TYR A 110 20.00 0.18 12.71
C TYR A 110 20.74 0.17 14.04
N THR A 111 21.50 -0.89 14.33
CA THR A 111 22.26 -0.99 15.60
C THR A 111 23.42 -0.02 15.69
N ALA A 112 24.00 0.36 14.55
CA ALA A 112 25.11 1.31 14.45
C ALA A 112 24.66 2.78 14.50
N GLY A 113 23.36 3.03 14.33
CA GLY A 113 22.82 4.40 14.30
C GLY A 113 23.09 5.15 12.99
N ASP A 114 23.46 4.44 11.92
CA ASP A 114 23.80 5.02 10.62
C ASP A 114 23.18 4.20 9.48
N VAL A 115 22.81 4.86 8.38
CA VAL A 115 22.21 4.19 7.21
C VAL A 115 23.27 4.05 6.13
N SER A 116 23.72 2.82 5.89
CA SER A 116 24.72 2.56 4.85
C SER A 116 24.18 2.85 3.44
N GLY A 117 25.09 3.06 2.49
CA GLY A 117 24.73 3.24 1.09
C GLY A 117 23.94 2.07 0.50
N GLY A 118 24.18 0.84 0.98
CA GLY A 118 23.43 -0.35 0.55
C GLY A 118 21.97 -0.32 1.02
N SER A 119 21.75 -0.01 2.29
CA SER A 119 20.42 0.15 2.88
C SER A 119 19.64 1.31 2.28
N LEU A 120 20.32 2.44 2.02
CA LEU A 120 19.74 3.56 1.30
C LEU A 120 19.28 3.13 -0.10
N LEU A 121 20.15 2.47 -0.87
CA LEU A 121 19.84 2.04 -2.23
C LEU A 121 18.63 1.09 -2.25
N LEU A 122 18.59 0.09 -1.38
CA LEU A 122 17.44 -0.83 -1.28
C LEU A 122 16.16 -0.09 -0.91
N THR A 123 16.22 0.83 0.06
CA THR A 123 15.06 1.64 0.47
C THR A 123 14.53 2.47 -0.71
N LEU A 124 15.42 3.11 -1.48
CA LEU A 124 15.05 3.91 -2.65
C LEU A 124 14.47 3.07 -3.79
N ILE A 125 15.03 1.87 -4.06
CA ILE A 125 14.46 0.94 -5.05
C ILE A 125 13.07 0.49 -4.62
N GLY A 126 12.90 0.12 -3.34
CA GLY A 126 11.61 -0.26 -2.78
C GLY A 126 10.56 0.85 -2.95
N PHE A 127 10.97 2.10 -2.69
CA PHE A 127 10.12 3.28 -2.83
C PHE A 127 9.78 3.64 -4.28
N ALA A 128 10.74 3.47 -5.21
CA ALA A 128 10.48 3.65 -6.63
C ALA A 128 9.44 2.64 -7.14
N LEU A 129 9.59 1.36 -6.76
CA LEU A 129 8.61 0.32 -7.07
C LEU A 129 7.24 0.61 -6.43
N LEU A 130 7.22 1.08 -5.18
CA LEU A 130 5.99 1.49 -4.50
C LEU A 130 5.27 2.60 -5.28
N THR A 131 6.01 3.60 -5.75
CA THR A 131 5.47 4.73 -6.51
C THR A 131 4.87 4.27 -7.84
N VAL A 132 5.60 3.42 -8.58
CA VAL A 132 5.10 2.81 -9.83
C VAL A 132 3.87 1.94 -9.55
N GLY A 133 3.91 1.13 -8.50
CA GLY A 133 2.80 0.29 -8.07
C GLY A 133 1.56 1.12 -7.73
N GLY A 134 1.73 2.24 -7.02
CA GLY A 134 0.68 3.20 -6.71
C GLY A 134 0.03 3.81 -7.96
N TRP A 135 0.81 4.17 -8.98
CA TRP A 135 0.28 4.63 -10.26
C TRP A 135 -0.59 3.58 -10.96
N ILE A 136 -0.12 2.33 -11.00
CA ILE A 136 -0.88 1.21 -11.58
C ILE A 136 -2.14 0.93 -10.74
N GLY A 137 -2.05 1.01 -9.41
CA GLY A 137 -3.18 0.89 -8.49
C GLY A 137 -4.24 1.97 -8.71
N GLY A 138 -3.80 3.21 -8.95
CA GLY A 138 -4.68 4.30 -9.36
C GLY A 138 -5.42 3.99 -10.66
N SER A 139 -4.79 3.31 -11.62
CA SER A 139 -5.48 2.87 -12.84
C SER A 139 -6.57 1.81 -12.56
N ILE A 140 -6.36 0.91 -11.59
CA ILE A 140 -7.38 -0.08 -11.19
C ILE A 140 -8.64 0.62 -10.67
N VAL A 141 -8.46 1.66 -9.85
CA VAL A 141 -9.56 2.39 -9.22
C VAL A 141 -10.18 3.42 -10.17
N TYR A 142 -9.38 4.33 -10.72
CA TYR A 142 -9.85 5.51 -11.42
C TYR A 142 -10.05 5.32 -12.93
N VAL A 143 -9.44 4.29 -13.53
CA VAL A 143 -9.65 3.96 -14.97
C VAL A 143 -10.61 2.79 -15.12
N HIS A 144 -10.42 1.70 -14.35
CA HIS A 144 -11.27 0.52 -14.43
C HIS A 144 -12.47 0.52 -13.47
N GLY A 145 -12.58 1.52 -12.59
CA GLY A 145 -13.74 1.67 -11.69
C GLY A 145 -13.86 0.57 -10.63
N MET A 146 -12.78 -0.16 -10.34
CA MET A 146 -12.86 -1.28 -9.41
C MET A 146 -13.19 -0.79 -8.00
N ARG A 147 -14.32 -1.26 -7.46
CA ARG A 147 -14.77 -1.01 -6.07
C ARG A 147 -15.13 0.45 -5.78
N VAL A 148 -15.41 1.23 -6.82
CA VAL A 148 -15.96 2.58 -6.77
C VAL A 148 -17.46 2.53 -7.06
N LEU A 149 -18.24 3.42 -6.43
CA LEU A 149 -19.64 3.65 -6.75
C LEU A 149 -19.74 5.04 -7.39
N ASN A 150 -20.22 5.14 -8.63
CA ASN A 150 -20.32 6.41 -9.37
C ASN A 150 -21.61 7.18 -8.98
N LEU A 151 -21.77 7.48 -7.69
CA LEU A 151 -22.96 8.12 -7.13
C LEU A 151 -22.69 9.59 -6.78
N GLU A 152 -22.61 10.44 -7.80
CA GLU A 152 -22.20 11.85 -7.66
C GLU A 152 -23.15 12.68 -6.77
N ASP A 153 -24.46 12.40 -6.86
CA ASP A 153 -25.50 13.13 -6.14
C ASP A 153 -25.89 12.50 -4.79
N GLU A 154 -25.18 11.48 -4.32
CA GLU A 154 -25.52 10.79 -3.07
C GLU A 154 -25.36 11.73 -1.86
N PRO A 155 -26.41 11.93 -1.04
CA PRO A 155 -26.32 12.79 0.14
C PRO A 155 -25.20 12.34 1.09
N THR A 156 -24.47 13.27 1.70
CA THR A 156 -23.36 12.97 2.62
C THR A 156 -23.75 11.98 3.71
N SER A 157 -24.95 12.14 4.30
CA SER A 157 -25.45 11.26 5.35
C SER A 157 -25.60 9.81 4.93
N SER A 158 -25.74 9.56 3.63
CA SER A 158 -25.81 8.25 3.02
C SER A 158 -24.41 7.79 2.60
N ALA A 159 -23.63 8.63 1.91
CA ALA A 159 -22.31 8.28 1.39
C ALA A 159 -21.33 7.78 2.47
N ILE A 160 -21.38 8.33 3.69
CA ILE A 160 -20.47 7.96 4.79
C ILE A 160 -20.96 6.76 5.63
N ARG A 161 -22.15 6.20 5.37
CA ARG A 161 -22.68 5.09 6.18
C ARG A 161 -21.98 3.77 5.84
N PRO A 162 -21.37 3.07 6.82
CA PRO A 162 -20.89 1.72 6.62
C PRO A 162 -22.08 0.74 6.50
N GLY A 163 -22.25 0.03 5.37
CA GLY A 163 -23.34 -0.95 5.23
C GLY A 163 -23.67 -1.42 3.80
N PRO A 164 -24.63 -2.37 3.64
CA PRO A 164 -25.11 -2.84 2.33
C PRO A 164 -26.03 -1.79 1.65
N PRO A 165 -26.21 -1.84 0.32
CA PRO A 165 -25.89 -0.74 -0.60
C PRO A 165 -26.95 0.37 -0.73
N HIS A 166 -26.46 1.56 -1.12
CA HIS A 166 -27.19 2.47 -2.02
C HIS A 166 -27.35 1.74 -3.35
N ARG A 167 -28.59 1.56 -3.80
CA ARG A 167 -28.86 0.85 -5.05
C ARG A 167 -28.15 1.60 -6.18
N GLU A 168 -27.24 0.94 -6.89
CA GLU A 168 -27.02 1.32 -8.30
C GLU A 168 -28.40 1.19 -8.97
N GLY A 169 -28.96 2.32 -9.39
CA GLY A 169 -30.19 2.33 -10.15
C GLY A 169 -30.02 1.41 -11.35
N SER A 170 -30.96 0.50 -11.54
CA SER A 170 -31.08 -0.24 -12.78
C SER A 170 -31.44 0.74 -13.89
N ASP A 171 -30.48 1.03 -14.76
CA ASP A 171 -30.75 1.51 -16.12
C ASP A 171 -31.05 0.30 -17.03
#